data_AF-A0A133V5C2-F1
#
_entry.id   AF-A0A133V5C2-F1
#
_cell.length_a   1.000
_cell.length_b   1.000
_cell.length_c   1.000
_cell.angle_alpha   90.00
_cell.angle_beta   90.00
_cell.angle_gamma   90.00
#
_symmetry.space_group_name_H-M   'P 1'
#
loop_
_entity.id
_entity.type
_entity.pdbx_description
1 polymer ?
#
loop_
_entity_poly.entity_id
_entity_poly.type
_entity_poly.pdbx_seq_one_letter_code
_entity_poly.pdbx_strand_id
1 'polypeptide(L)'
;MSGTPLNLYESGRRLDPLEYSNGKTQTDVVEEILEAFESHDLVYLKAVVGSGKSAIGIRTALGMGGGVISVPTKVLSDQYYDDYYAGDKYFEKPSGERAKITVFKGRRNFICPLWKRKHPDWDDWMVSCRNRSVPCRKPLGPDEGRFDALEECPWAAYSRPAGKIPSRLPSAYRRRTFDAIGGKHAVLAKERGRSPERCPYWDQYWEVAKSDVLAMNSAKFKAETKIGRLPDVPLAVIDEGDAFLDALCPEVDLTQSRVERSVDLMRRNAGKEKEARRDTTEKVRVKLEGGSEKLKKWMAERKRRMESLQDAADEIEGCWSEFMAGGIKPLTLAERVWGVLGACGWETELRTQLRMIVYNRDQVSLRVDKNADDPGVTYHLPDPKPVLRRLLGNHDGKVLFMSSTKPSRGVLRSIFGIDPLVVEGEPEYPGTIVQKYTKEEKKVNYDRWQDQGFRSRFGRARDEILDLMERPAFVPCHGVKYLSQHIRDQDLTEKPYIEEDGVTYSTKMDRGSDLDEMRSVCLLKYPFPGLGDPLLQEMKDHLGEEKFWSYYHDIARRGFIQQVGRIMRSEDARKEFWSPDLTCHKKLQKYWQGDIETEGVIISA
;
A
#
# COMPACT_ATOMS: atom_id res chain seq x y z
N MET A 1 -38.06 10.12 -1.59
CA MET A 1 -36.69 10.53 -1.29
C MET A 1 -36.11 11.04 -2.60
N SER A 2 -35.61 12.27 -2.65
CA SER A 2 -35.00 12.82 -3.87
C SER A 2 -33.64 12.15 -4.03
N GLY A 3 -33.50 11.30 -5.05
CA GLY A 3 -32.29 10.52 -5.25
C GLY A 3 -31.04 11.40 -5.33
N THR A 4 -29.93 10.91 -4.79
CA THR A 4 -28.64 11.61 -4.76
C THR A 4 -27.97 11.43 -6.12
N PRO A 5 -28.09 12.37 -7.08
CA PRO A 5 -27.59 12.14 -8.43
C PRO A 5 -26.09 11.89 -8.43
N LEU A 6 -25.59 11.04 -9.33
CA LEU A 6 -24.15 10.76 -9.44
C LEU A 6 -23.31 12.04 -9.68
N ASN A 7 -23.84 13.00 -10.44
CA ASN A 7 -23.21 14.29 -10.77
C ASN A 7 -21.76 14.17 -11.25
N LEU A 8 -21.46 13.12 -12.01
CA LEU A 8 -20.18 12.92 -12.67
C LEU A 8 -20.21 13.57 -14.05
N TYR A 9 -19.14 14.26 -14.40
CA TYR A 9 -18.96 14.92 -15.68
C TYR A 9 -17.62 14.52 -16.29
N GLU A 10 -17.55 14.56 -17.61
CA GLU A 10 -16.32 14.40 -18.39
C GLU A 10 -16.33 15.40 -19.54
N SER A 11 -15.25 16.17 -19.69
CA SER A 11 -15.14 17.18 -20.76
C SER A 11 -16.33 18.16 -20.83
N GLY A 12 -16.90 18.50 -19.67
CA GLY A 12 -18.06 19.39 -19.56
C GLY A 12 -19.43 18.74 -19.82
N ARG A 13 -19.48 17.46 -20.18
CA ARG A 13 -20.74 16.71 -20.36
C ARG A 13 -21.04 15.90 -19.12
N ARG A 14 -22.30 15.89 -18.70
CA ARG A 14 -22.76 15.02 -17.62
C ARG A 14 -22.77 13.59 -18.12
N LEU A 15 -22.20 12.69 -17.32
CA LEU A 15 -22.25 11.25 -17.57
C LEU A 15 -23.49 10.68 -16.89
N ASP A 16 -24.20 9.82 -17.61
CA ASP A 16 -25.30 9.07 -17.05
C ASP A 16 -24.76 7.98 -16.11
N PRO A 17 -25.44 7.70 -14.99
CA PRO A 17 -25.09 6.58 -14.13
C PRO A 17 -25.14 5.27 -14.92
N LEU A 18 -24.16 4.39 -14.71
CA LEU A 18 -24.22 3.04 -15.28
C LEU A 18 -25.41 2.28 -14.68
N GLU A 19 -26.15 1.59 -15.55
CA GLU A 19 -27.16 0.60 -15.18
C GLU A 19 -26.50 -0.78 -15.12
N TYR A 20 -26.82 -1.54 -14.08
CA TYR A 20 -26.23 -2.84 -13.79
C TYR A 20 -27.17 -3.98 -14.17
N SER A 21 -26.62 -5.18 -14.34
CA SER A 21 -27.38 -6.40 -14.69
C SER A 21 -28.50 -6.74 -13.70
N ASN A 22 -28.40 -6.27 -12.45
CA ASN A 22 -29.44 -6.43 -11.43
C ASN A 22 -30.54 -5.35 -11.47
N GLY A 23 -30.55 -4.48 -12.48
CA GLY A 23 -31.50 -3.39 -12.67
C GLY A 23 -31.26 -2.16 -11.79
N LYS A 24 -30.17 -2.14 -11.01
CA LYS A 24 -29.78 -0.96 -10.22
C LYS A 24 -28.89 -0.04 -11.04
N THR A 25 -28.94 1.25 -10.75
CA THR A 25 -27.94 2.20 -11.24
C THR A 25 -26.84 2.43 -10.22
N GLN A 26 -25.73 3.03 -10.66
CA GLN A 26 -24.71 3.58 -9.76
C GLN A 26 -25.28 4.52 -8.69
N THR A 27 -26.36 5.25 -9.02
CA THR A 27 -27.02 6.16 -8.07
C THR A 27 -27.74 5.39 -6.98
N ASP A 28 -28.50 4.35 -7.34
CA ASP A 28 -29.21 3.49 -6.38
C ASP A 28 -28.21 2.81 -5.42
N VAL A 29 -27.07 2.36 -5.95
CA VAL A 29 -26.02 1.74 -5.11
C VAL A 29 -25.39 2.73 -4.15
N VAL A 30 -25.17 3.98 -4.56
CA VAL A 30 -24.70 5.04 -3.65
C VAL A 30 -25.73 5.28 -2.54
N GLU A 31 -27.01 5.34 -2.88
CA GLU A 31 -28.10 5.53 -1.91
C GLU A 31 -28.15 4.39 -0.90
N GLU A 32 -28.11 3.13 -1.36
CA GLU A 32 -28.07 1.97 -0.49
C GLU A 32 -26.86 1.99 0.47
N ILE A 33 -25.70 2.44 0.01
CA ILE A 33 -24.52 2.58 0.88
C ILE A 33 -24.73 3.68 1.92
N LEU A 34 -25.29 4.83 1.54
CA LEU A 34 -25.57 5.92 2.47
C LEU A 34 -26.61 5.52 3.53
N GLU A 35 -27.69 4.85 3.12
CA GLU A 35 -28.70 4.30 4.01
C GLU A 35 -28.12 3.22 4.94
N ALA A 36 -27.26 2.34 4.41
CA ALA A 36 -26.56 1.35 5.22
C ALA A 36 -25.75 1.98 6.35
N PHE A 37 -25.11 3.11 6.06
CA PHE A 37 -24.32 3.86 7.03
C PHE A 37 -25.15 4.55 8.12
N GLU A 38 -26.48 4.64 8.01
CA GLU A 38 -27.32 5.12 9.11
C GLU A 38 -27.33 4.15 10.30
N SER A 39 -27.15 2.86 10.04
CA SER A 39 -27.21 1.80 11.06
C SER A 39 -25.93 0.98 11.20
N HIS A 40 -24.95 1.18 10.31
CA HIS A 40 -23.69 0.45 10.30
C HIS A 40 -22.50 1.41 10.20
N ASP A 41 -21.35 1.01 10.75
CA ASP A 41 -20.09 1.74 10.58
C ASP A 41 -19.19 1.11 9.51
N LEU A 42 -19.47 -0.15 9.16
CA LEU A 42 -18.73 -0.92 8.16
C LEU A 42 -19.67 -1.39 7.06
N VAL A 43 -19.41 -0.94 5.85
CA VAL A 43 -20.12 -1.39 4.64
C VAL A 43 -19.11 -1.98 3.67
N TYR A 44 -19.52 -3.01 2.92
CA TYR A 44 -18.72 -3.65 1.89
C TYR A 44 -19.49 -3.61 0.56
N LEU A 45 -19.00 -2.81 -0.39
CA LEU A 45 -19.44 -2.84 -1.77
C LEU A 45 -18.76 -3.99 -2.52
N LYS A 46 -19.57 -4.96 -2.96
CA LYS A 46 -19.14 -5.98 -3.93
C LYS A 46 -19.58 -5.55 -5.32
N ALA A 47 -18.63 -5.29 -6.21
CA ALA A 47 -18.91 -4.94 -7.59
C ALA A 47 -17.75 -5.33 -8.51
N VAL A 48 -18.04 -5.93 -9.66
CA VAL A 48 -17.02 -6.40 -10.60
C VAL A 48 -16.14 -5.27 -11.13
N VAL A 49 -15.06 -5.63 -11.82
CA VAL A 49 -14.15 -4.68 -12.46
C VAL A 49 -14.89 -3.94 -13.61
N GLY A 50 -14.61 -2.66 -13.82
CA GLY A 50 -15.30 -1.85 -14.85
C GLY A 50 -16.61 -1.19 -14.41
N SER A 51 -17.24 -1.64 -13.32
CA SER A 51 -18.51 -1.09 -12.80
C SER A 51 -18.50 0.36 -12.30
N GLY A 52 -17.35 1.05 -12.37
CA GLY A 52 -17.19 2.41 -11.84
C GLY A 52 -17.16 2.50 -10.30
N LYS A 53 -16.63 1.48 -9.61
CA LYS A 53 -16.41 1.48 -8.15
C LYS A 53 -15.77 2.76 -7.62
N SER A 54 -14.75 3.28 -8.31
CA SER A 54 -14.07 4.52 -7.93
C SER A 54 -15.05 5.70 -7.89
N ALA A 55 -15.96 5.78 -8.85
CA ALA A 55 -16.98 6.82 -8.90
C ALA A 55 -17.99 6.67 -7.75
N ILE A 56 -18.43 5.45 -7.44
CA ILE A 56 -19.28 5.16 -6.27
C ILE A 56 -18.59 5.58 -4.98
N GLY A 57 -17.32 5.20 -4.78
CA GLY A 57 -16.55 5.54 -3.59
C GLY A 57 -16.38 7.05 -3.41
N ILE A 58 -16.02 7.77 -4.47
CA ILE A 58 -15.91 9.24 -4.45
C ILE A 58 -17.28 9.87 -4.16
N ARG A 59 -18.35 9.42 -4.83
CA ARG A 59 -19.69 9.99 -4.65
C ARG A 59 -20.22 9.75 -3.24
N THR A 60 -20.00 8.55 -2.69
CA THR A 60 -20.37 8.22 -1.31
C THR A 60 -19.63 9.12 -0.32
N ALA A 61 -18.32 9.32 -0.52
CA ALA A 61 -17.53 10.25 0.31
C ALA A 61 -18.09 11.67 0.26
N LEU A 62 -18.43 12.18 -0.94
CA LEU A 62 -19.06 13.49 -1.08
C LEU A 62 -20.44 13.57 -0.41
N GLY A 63 -21.26 12.52 -0.53
CA GLY A 63 -22.57 12.42 0.12
C GLY A 63 -22.48 12.45 1.65
N MET A 64 -21.37 11.95 2.21
CA MET A 64 -21.08 11.99 3.64
C MET A 64 -20.41 13.29 4.11
N GLY A 65 -20.11 14.23 3.20
CA GLY A 65 -19.45 15.50 3.52
C GLY A 65 -17.92 15.49 3.41
N GLY A 66 -17.34 14.41 2.85
CA GLY A 66 -15.92 14.28 2.51
C GLY A 66 -15.37 12.89 2.83
N GLY A 67 -14.17 12.59 2.34
CA GLY A 67 -13.57 11.29 2.65
C GLY A 67 -12.13 11.10 2.20
N VAL A 68 -11.54 10.00 2.67
CA VAL A 68 -10.22 9.53 2.25
C VAL A 68 -10.35 8.22 1.51
N ILE A 69 -9.62 8.05 0.42
CA ILE A 69 -9.60 6.82 -0.38
C ILE A 69 -8.22 6.18 -0.26
N SER A 70 -8.18 4.93 0.20
CA SER A 70 -6.99 4.09 0.25
C SER A 70 -7.01 3.13 -0.92
N VAL A 71 -6.04 3.24 -1.83
CA VAL A 71 -5.85 2.33 -2.97
C VAL A 71 -4.64 1.41 -2.73
N PRO A 72 -4.56 0.19 -3.27
CA PRO A 72 -3.48 -0.73 -2.92
C PRO A 72 -2.11 -0.32 -3.50
N THR A 73 -2.08 0.18 -4.74
CA THR A 73 -0.83 0.43 -5.48
C THR A 73 -0.63 1.90 -5.81
N LYS A 74 0.61 2.24 -6.20
CA LYS A 74 0.91 3.58 -6.73
C LYS A 74 0.24 3.81 -8.09
N VAL A 75 0.16 2.80 -8.94
CA VAL A 75 -0.46 2.89 -10.28
C VAL A 75 -1.92 3.32 -10.17
N LEU A 76 -2.70 2.69 -9.29
CA LEU A 76 -4.09 3.11 -9.05
C LEU A 76 -4.16 4.53 -8.47
N SER A 77 -3.24 4.89 -7.58
CA SER A 77 -3.19 6.27 -7.07
C SER A 77 -2.86 7.29 -8.16
N ASP A 78 -2.09 6.89 -9.17
CA ASP A 78 -1.79 7.71 -10.34
C ASP A 78 -3.03 7.78 -11.27
N GLN A 79 -3.78 6.69 -11.45
CA GLN A 79 -5.07 6.72 -12.17
C GLN A 79 -6.08 7.69 -11.54
N TYR A 80 -6.25 7.68 -10.22
CA TYR A 80 -7.11 8.69 -9.55
C TYR A 80 -6.63 10.13 -9.78
N TYR A 81 -5.31 10.33 -9.93
CA TYR A 81 -4.75 11.64 -10.24
C TYR A 81 -5.08 12.02 -11.68
N ASP A 82 -4.82 11.14 -12.62
CA ASP A 82 -5.01 11.37 -14.05
C ASP A 82 -6.50 11.50 -14.40
N ASP A 83 -7.39 10.75 -13.77
CA ASP A 83 -8.83 10.82 -14.02
C ASP A 83 -9.48 12.04 -13.37
N TYR A 84 -9.30 12.24 -12.05
CA TYR A 84 -10.15 13.14 -11.25
C TYR A 84 -9.47 14.41 -10.75
N TYR A 85 -8.13 14.48 -10.77
CA TYR A 85 -7.40 15.66 -10.30
C TYR A 85 -6.79 16.48 -11.43
N ALA A 86 -6.11 15.83 -12.37
CA ALA A 86 -5.48 16.44 -13.53
C ALA A 86 -6.28 16.25 -14.83
N GLY A 87 -7.21 15.30 -14.86
CA GLY A 87 -8.02 14.99 -16.02
C GLY A 87 -9.31 15.78 -16.13
N ASP A 88 -10.11 15.37 -17.10
CA ASP A 88 -11.36 16.03 -17.48
C ASP A 88 -12.58 15.50 -16.73
N LYS A 89 -12.43 14.44 -15.91
CA LYS A 89 -13.52 13.92 -15.09
C LYS A 89 -13.61 14.68 -13.78
N TYR A 90 -14.82 15.08 -13.41
CA TYR A 90 -15.06 15.76 -12.14
C TYR A 90 -16.46 15.52 -11.62
N PHE A 91 -16.62 15.66 -10.31
CA PHE A 91 -17.92 15.63 -9.66
C PHE A 91 -18.39 17.04 -9.34
N GLU A 92 -19.70 17.28 -9.43
CA GLU A 92 -20.31 18.50 -8.92
C GLU A 92 -20.96 18.27 -7.54
N LYS A 93 -20.66 19.19 -6.62
CA LYS A 93 -21.31 19.27 -5.32
C LYS A 93 -22.74 19.78 -5.48
N PRO A 94 -23.63 19.60 -4.48
CA PRO A 94 -24.97 20.20 -4.49
C PRO A 94 -24.97 21.72 -4.68
N SER A 95 -23.87 22.41 -4.34
CA SER A 95 -23.69 23.85 -4.56
C SER A 95 -23.43 24.24 -6.03
N GLY A 96 -23.23 23.28 -6.93
CA GLY A 96 -22.79 23.52 -8.32
C GLY A 96 -21.28 23.75 -8.47
N GLU A 97 -20.53 23.80 -7.36
CA GLU A 97 -19.07 23.85 -7.43
C GLU A 97 -18.47 22.47 -7.72
N ARG A 98 -17.35 22.45 -8.45
CA ARG A 98 -16.56 21.23 -8.64
C ARG A 98 -16.02 20.71 -7.30
N ALA A 99 -16.20 19.43 -7.06
CA ALA A 99 -15.58 18.73 -5.94
C ALA A 99 -14.07 18.69 -6.14
N LYS A 100 -13.33 18.94 -5.06
CA LYS A 100 -11.88 18.94 -5.05
C LYS A 100 -11.34 17.59 -4.60
N ILE A 101 -11.04 16.75 -5.59
CA ILE A 101 -10.50 15.40 -5.38
C ILE A 101 -8.98 15.48 -5.55
N THR A 102 -8.21 15.22 -4.51
CA THR A 102 -6.74 15.37 -4.54
C THR A 102 -6.04 14.05 -4.29
N VAL A 103 -4.80 13.92 -4.79
CA VAL A 103 -3.98 12.73 -4.58
C VAL A 103 -2.77 13.02 -3.70
N PHE A 104 -2.55 12.16 -2.72
CA PHE A 104 -1.52 12.33 -1.70
C PHE A 104 -0.41 11.28 -1.82
N LYS A 105 0.75 11.75 -2.30
CA LYS A 105 1.90 10.90 -2.62
C LYS A 105 3.03 11.05 -1.59
N GLY A 106 3.83 9.98 -1.46
CA GLY A 106 5.04 9.98 -0.62
C GLY A 106 6.18 10.84 -1.17
N ARG A 107 7.13 11.21 -0.32
CA ARG A 107 8.29 12.09 -0.66
C ARG A 107 9.12 11.64 -1.85
N ARG A 108 9.22 10.32 -2.09
CA ARG A 108 10.01 9.76 -3.20
C ARG A 108 9.51 10.27 -4.55
N ASN A 109 8.23 10.63 -4.65
CA ASN A 109 7.58 11.07 -5.89
C ASN A 109 7.76 12.55 -6.21
N PHE A 110 8.58 13.29 -5.45
CA PHE A 110 8.77 14.72 -5.64
C PHE A 110 10.24 15.07 -5.74
N ILE A 111 10.60 15.84 -6.76
CA ILE A 111 11.90 16.49 -6.88
C ILE A 111 11.91 17.71 -5.95
N CYS A 112 12.98 17.90 -5.18
CA CYS A 112 13.16 19.06 -4.33
C CYS A 112 13.66 20.25 -5.17
N PRO A 113 12.89 21.35 -5.33
CA PRO A 113 13.28 22.47 -6.20
C PRO A 113 14.60 23.13 -5.77
N LEU A 114 14.86 23.18 -4.46
CA LEU A 114 16.13 23.71 -3.94
C LEU A 114 17.32 22.84 -4.37
N TRP A 115 17.19 21.52 -4.25
CA TRP A 115 18.28 20.61 -4.56
C TRP A 115 18.50 20.46 -6.07
N LYS A 116 17.44 20.40 -6.88
CA LYS A 116 17.59 20.44 -8.35
C LYS A 116 18.30 21.72 -8.81
N ARG A 117 18.03 22.86 -8.15
CA ARG A 117 18.74 24.12 -8.42
C ARG A 117 20.20 24.10 -7.98
N LYS A 118 20.51 23.53 -6.81
CA LYS A 118 21.89 23.46 -6.29
C LYS A 118 22.74 22.42 -7.04
N HIS A 119 22.10 21.39 -7.57
CA HIS A 119 22.74 20.24 -8.20
C HIS A 119 21.98 19.86 -9.49
N PRO A 120 22.12 20.64 -10.56
CA PRO A 120 21.37 20.42 -11.80
C PRO A 120 21.72 19.08 -12.47
N ASP A 121 22.98 18.65 -12.34
CA ASP A 121 23.53 17.45 -12.97
C ASP A 121 23.27 16.16 -12.18
N TRP A 122 22.58 16.25 -11.04
CA TRP A 122 22.24 15.09 -10.25
C TRP A 122 20.97 14.42 -10.79
N ASP A 123 20.99 13.09 -10.83
CA ASP A 123 19.81 12.27 -11.07
C ASP A 123 18.66 12.62 -10.12
N ASP A 124 17.44 12.47 -10.61
CA ASP A 124 16.22 12.86 -9.90
C ASP A 124 16.04 12.13 -8.56
N TRP A 125 16.54 10.89 -8.44
CA TRP A 125 16.50 10.15 -7.18
C TRP A 125 17.40 10.78 -6.10
N MET A 126 18.51 11.42 -6.48
CA MET A 126 19.43 12.11 -5.58
C MET A 126 18.86 13.46 -5.12
N VAL A 127 18.15 14.17 -6.00
CA VAL A 127 17.48 15.45 -5.70
C VAL A 127 16.05 15.29 -5.21
N SER A 128 15.60 14.06 -4.95
CA SER A 128 14.29 13.74 -4.40
C SER A 128 14.05 14.39 -3.03
N CYS A 129 12.80 14.72 -2.71
CA CYS A 129 12.35 15.10 -1.37
C CYS A 129 12.52 13.96 -0.34
N ARG A 130 12.84 12.74 -0.77
CA ARG A 130 13.29 11.63 0.10
C ARG A 130 14.72 11.83 0.57
N ASN A 131 15.56 12.64 -0.06
CA ASN A 131 16.94 12.81 0.41
C ASN A 131 16.96 13.36 1.86
N ARG A 132 17.73 12.71 2.76
CA ARG A 132 17.81 13.11 4.17
C ARG A 132 18.55 14.43 4.36
N SER A 133 19.33 14.87 3.38
CA SER A 133 20.09 16.13 3.42
C SER A 133 19.24 17.36 3.06
N VAL A 134 18.00 17.20 2.61
CA VAL A 134 17.16 18.37 2.29
C VAL A 134 16.75 19.12 3.57
N PRO A 135 16.67 20.47 3.55
CA PRO A 135 16.40 21.27 4.74
C PRO A 135 15.16 20.90 5.55
N CYS A 136 14.08 20.47 4.89
CA CYS A 136 12.84 20.08 5.56
C CYS A 136 12.88 18.68 6.20
N ARG A 137 13.93 17.89 5.95
CA ARG A 137 14.10 16.52 6.46
C ARG A 137 15.38 16.33 7.27
N LYS A 138 16.41 17.15 7.03
CA LYS A 138 17.70 17.00 7.71
C LYS A 138 17.49 16.95 9.23
N PRO A 139 18.24 16.08 9.93
CA PRO A 139 18.40 16.21 11.37
C PRO A 139 18.76 17.65 11.69
N LEU A 140 18.09 18.20 12.70
CA LEU A 140 18.30 19.57 13.11
C LEU A 140 19.46 19.64 14.09
N GLY A 141 20.29 20.67 13.96
CA GLY A 141 21.08 21.14 15.08
C GLY A 141 20.16 21.51 16.27
N PRO A 142 20.58 21.41 17.52
CA PRO A 142 19.66 21.51 18.63
C PRO A 142 19.31 22.96 18.96
N ASP A 143 20.08 23.93 18.42
CA ASP A 143 19.76 25.37 18.41
C ASP A 143 19.12 25.76 17.07
N GLU A 144 19.08 24.82 16.12
CA GLU A 144 18.45 24.98 14.82
C GLU A 144 17.00 24.50 14.95
N GLY A 145 16.09 25.45 15.11
CA GLY A 145 14.69 25.21 14.86
C GLY A 145 14.48 24.74 13.42
N ARG A 146 13.32 24.13 13.15
CA ARG A 146 12.98 23.77 11.76
C ARG A 146 12.94 25.02 10.87
N PHE A 147 12.64 26.20 11.41
CA PHE A 147 12.69 27.46 10.68
C PHE A 147 14.10 27.85 10.26
N ASP A 148 15.09 27.69 11.15
CA ASP A 148 16.49 28.01 10.87
C ASP A 148 17.03 27.09 9.77
N ALA A 149 16.75 25.78 9.86
CA ALA A 149 17.08 24.85 8.80
C ALA A 149 16.45 25.23 7.45
N LEU A 150 15.22 25.74 7.49
CA LEU A 150 14.46 26.13 6.31
C LEU A 150 14.80 27.53 5.79
N GLU A 151 15.65 28.31 6.47
CA GLU A 151 15.95 29.70 6.11
C GLU A 151 16.43 29.80 4.67
N GLU A 152 17.40 28.96 4.30
CA GLU A 152 17.99 28.91 2.96
C GLU A 152 17.04 28.39 1.87
N CYS A 153 15.90 27.78 2.24
CA CYS A 153 14.95 27.23 1.30
C CYS A 153 13.93 28.30 0.89
N PRO A 154 13.91 28.72 -0.40
CA PRO A 154 12.90 29.66 -0.88
C PRO A 154 11.48 29.07 -0.84
N TRP A 155 11.38 27.74 -0.87
CA TRP A 155 10.13 26.98 -0.80
C TRP A 155 9.94 26.33 0.56
N ALA A 156 10.49 26.93 1.61
CA ALA A 156 10.45 26.37 2.94
C ALA A 156 9.03 26.01 3.36
N ALA A 157 8.83 24.75 3.74
CA ALA A 157 7.56 24.29 4.26
C ALA A 157 7.74 23.10 5.20
N TYR A 158 6.80 22.94 6.13
CA TYR A 158 6.69 21.79 7.01
C TYR A 158 5.31 21.71 7.70
N SER A 159 4.98 20.55 8.27
CA SER A 159 3.73 20.32 9.03
C SER A 159 4.01 19.85 10.46
N ARG A 160 3.20 20.31 11.42
CA ARG A 160 3.19 19.92 12.84
C ARG A 160 1.78 20.02 13.44
N PRO A 161 1.54 19.43 14.63
CA PRO A 161 0.36 19.73 15.43
C PRO A 161 0.22 21.25 15.61
N ALA A 162 -0.99 21.78 15.44
CA ALA A 162 -1.24 23.22 15.39
C ALA A 162 -0.83 23.94 16.69
N GLY A 163 -1.01 23.29 17.85
CA GLY A 163 -0.56 23.81 19.14
C GLY A 163 0.96 23.91 19.31
N LYS A 164 1.74 23.28 18.42
CA LYS A 164 3.22 23.36 18.42
C LYS A 164 3.76 24.40 17.43
N ILE A 165 2.88 25.17 16.78
CA ILE A 165 3.27 26.23 15.85
C ILE A 165 3.25 27.58 16.57
N PRO A 166 4.31 28.41 16.43
CA PRO A 166 4.33 29.76 17.00
C PRO A 166 3.14 30.60 16.55
N SER A 167 2.59 31.41 17.45
CA SER A 167 1.46 32.32 17.17
C SER A 167 1.82 33.41 16.15
N ARG A 168 3.06 33.91 16.21
CA ARG A 168 3.60 34.89 15.27
C ARG A 168 4.57 34.19 14.31
N LEU A 169 4.21 34.20 13.04
CA LEU A 169 5.04 33.66 11.96
C LEU A 169 5.81 34.79 11.26
N PRO A 170 6.99 34.50 10.67
CA PRO A 170 7.63 35.45 9.78
C PRO A 170 6.70 35.79 8.61
N SER A 171 6.76 37.04 8.12
CA SER A 171 5.84 37.57 7.09
C SER A 171 5.84 36.79 5.78
N ALA A 172 6.92 36.07 5.47
CA ALA A 172 7.04 35.22 4.28
C ALA A 172 6.29 33.89 4.40
N TYR A 173 5.92 33.46 5.61
CA TYR A 173 5.19 32.21 5.81
C TYR A 173 3.69 32.43 5.82
N ARG A 174 2.97 31.46 5.29
CA ARG A 174 1.53 31.29 5.43
C ARG A 174 1.25 30.02 6.22
N ARG A 175 0.12 30.02 6.90
CA ARG A 175 -0.36 28.89 7.71
C ARG A 175 -1.71 28.43 7.20
N ARG A 176 -1.88 27.12 7.12
CA ARG A 176 -3.18 26.49 6.97
C ARG A 176 -3.32 25.37 7.97
N THR A 177 -4.49 25.24 8.58
CA THR A 177 -4.82 24.16 9.50
C THR A 177 -5.75 23.16 8.83
N PHE A 178 -5.70 21.92 9.27
CA PHE A 178 -6.71 20.90 8.97
C PHE A 178 -6.91 20.03 10.22
N ASP A 179 -8.10 19.47 10.34
CA ASP A 179 -8.40 18.53 11.40
C ASP A 179 -7.96 17.14 10.96
N ALA A 180 -7.28 16.45 11.86
CA ALA A 180 -6.70 15.13 11.65
C ALA A 180 -7.08 14.25 12.82
N ILE A 181 -7.07 12.94 12.62
CA ILE A 181 -7.46 11.96 13.66
C ILE A 181 -6.64 12.09 14.96
N GLY A 182 -5.40 12.61 14.87
CA GLY A 182 -4.52 12.89 16.02
C GLY A 182 -4.65 14.31 16.58
N GLY A 183 -5.71 15.03 16.21
CA GLY A 183 -5.99 16.41 16.55
C GLY A 183 -5.55 17.40 15.46
N LYS A 184 -5.79 18.69 15.72
CA LYS A 184 -5.58 19.76 14.75
C LYS A 184 -4.12 19.87 14.31
N HIS A 185 -3.89 19.80 13.01
CA HIS A 185 -2.57 19.96 12.39
C HIS A 185 -2.49 21.26 11.60
N ALA A 186 -1.26 21.72 11.35
CA ALA A 186 -1.04 22.83 10.46
C ALA A 186 0.20 22.65 9.58
N VAL A 187 0.10 23.26 8.41
CA VAL A 187 1.13 23.38 7.39
C VAL A 187 1.58 24.81 7.35
N LEU A 188 2.89 24.99 7.35
CA LEU A 188 3.55 26.26 7.15
C LEU A 188 4.28 26.19 5.83
N ALA A 189 4.09 27.19 4.98
CA ALA A 189 4.77 27.28 3.69
C ALA A 189 5.15 28.72 3.37
N LYS A 190 6.34 28.92 2.79
CA LYS A 190 6.66 30.14 2.04
C LYS A 190 5.95 30.07 0.69
N GLU A 191 5.33 31.17 0.30
CA GLU A 191 4.76 31.38 -1.03
C GLU A 191 5.68 32.28 -1.85
N ARG A 192 5.82 31.97 -3.13
CA ARG A 192 6.61 32.73 -4.10
C ARG A 192 5.71 33.15 -5.24
N GLY A 193 5.94 34.35 -5.79
CA GLY A 193 5.29 34.81 -7.01
C GLY A 193 5.86 34.19 -8.31
N ARG A 194 6.51 33.02 -8.25
CA ARG A 194 7.05 32.33 -9.44
C ARG A 194 7.04 30.82 -9.25
N SER A 195 6.89 30.08 -10.35
CA SER A 195 6.75 28.62 -10.34
C SER A 195 8.02 27.86 -9.89
N PRO A 196 7.89 26.77 -9.11
CA PRO A 196 6.67 26.40 -8.39
C PRO A 196 6.43 27.41 -7.26
N GLU A 197 5.19 27.86 -7.07
CA GLU A 197 4.88 28.90 -6.06
C GLU A 197 5.16 28.43 -4.63
N ARG A 198 5.00 27.13 -4.38
CA ARG A 198 5.26 26.45 -3.10
C ARG A 198 6.10 25.18 -3.34
N CYS A 199 6.62 24.57 -2.27
CA CYS A 199 7.32 23.28 -2.39
C CYS A 199 6.33 22.20 -2.84
N PRO A 200 6.54 21.52 -3.99
CA PRO A 200 5.57 20.57 -4.53
C PRO A 200 5.15 19.47 -3.54
N TYR A 201 6.09 18.94 -2.75
CA TYR A 201 5.78 17.93 -1.75
C TYR A 201 4.87 18.44 -0.62
N TRP A 202 5.16 19.63 -0.10
CA TRP A 202 4.42 20.19 1.04
C TRP A 202 3.12 20.87 0.63
N ASP A 203 3.06 21.33 -0.62
CA ASP A 203 1.86 21.88 -1.23
C ASP A 203 0.71 20.88 -1.18
N GLN A 204 0.99 19.58 -1.31
CA GLN A 204 -0.02 18.54 -1.09
C GLN A 204 -0.76 18.67 0.25
N TYR A 205 -0.07 18.96 1.37
CA TYR A 205 -0.75 19.12 2.66
C TYR A 205 -1.53 20.44 2.75
N TRP A 206 -1.10 21.44 1.98
CA TRP A 206 -1.85 22.68 1.82
C TRP A 206 -3.16 22.44 1.09
N GLU A 207 -3.14 21.53 0.11
CA GLU A 207 -4.29 21.11 -0.67
C GLU A 207 -5.21 20.18 0.12
N VAL A 208 -4.68 19.23 0.92
CA VAL A 208 -5.43 18.35 1.83
C VAL A 208 -6.45 19.13 2.67
N ALA A 209 -6.05 20.29 3.19
CA ALA A 209 -6.91 21.14 4.01
C ALA A 209 -8.09 21.79 3.26
N LYS A 210 -8.18 21.60 1.94
CA LYS A 210 -9.26 22.09 1.07
C LYS A 210 -9.95 20.95 0.32
N SER A 211 -9.43 19.73 0.40
CA SER A 211 -9.91 18.62 -0.40
C SER A 211 -11.25 18.14 0.14
N ASP A 212 -12.21 17.92 -0.76
CA ASP A 212 -13.44 17.21 -0.41
C ASP A 212 -13.15 15.70 -0.32
N VAL A 213 -12.29 15.20 -1.22
CA VAL A 213 -11.85 13.80 -1.23
C VAL A 213 -10.33 13.70 -1.38
N LEU A 214 -9.70 12.83 -0.60
CA LEU A 214 -8.26 12.61 -0.62
C LEU A 214 -7.90 11.15 -0.94
N ALA A 215 -7.36 10.89 -2.13
CA ALA A 215 -6.89 9.56 -2.52
C ALA A 215 -5.40 9.37 -2.18
N MET A 216 -5.02 8.20 -1.67
CA MET A 216 -3.63 7.83 -1.40
C MET A 216 -3.44 6.32 -1.40
N ASN A 217 -2.20 5.86 -1.60
CA ASN A 217 -1.94 4.42 -1.50
C ASN A 217 -2.02 3.89 -0.06
N SER A 218 -2.22 2.59 0.09
CA SER A 218 -2.46 1.92 1.37
C SER A 218 -1.29 2.04 2.34
N ALA A 219 -0.05 2.04 1.83
CA ALA A 219 1.14 2.27 2.66
C ALA A 219 1.14 3.69 3.25
N LYS A 220 0.76 4.68 2.45
CA LYS A 220 0.63 6.07 2.88
C LYS A 220 -0.52 6.24 3.86
N PHE A 221 -1.69 5.66 3.59
CA PHE A 221 -2.85 5.64 4.48
C PHE A 221 -2.48 5.08 5.86
N LYS A 222 -1.90 3.87 5.91
CA LYS A 222 -1.44 3.22 7.15
C LYS A 222 -0.42 4.09 7.90
N ALA A 223 0.51 4.74 7.19
CA ALA A 223 1.51 5.62 7.80
C ALA A 223 0.91 6.90 8.40
N GLU A 224 0.03 7.61 7.66
CA GLU A 224 -0.63 8.82 8.14
C GLU A 224 -1.57 8.54 9.31
N THR A 225 -2.25 7.39 9.28
CA THR A 225 -3.09 6.91 10.40
C THR A 225 -2.25 6.72 11.66
N LYS A 226 -1.13 5.98 11.54
CA LYS A 226 -0.25 5.67 12.69
C LYS A 226 0.37 6.91 13.35
N ILE A 227 0.64 7.96 12.58
CA ILE A 227 1.21 9.22 13.11
C ILE A 227 0.13 10.24 13.52
N GLY A 228 -1.15 9.91 13.34
CA GLY A 228 -2.28 10.78 13.71
C GLY A 228 -2.50 11.96 12.77
N ARG A 229 -2.01 11.90 11.53
CA ARG A 229 -2.10 13.02 10.57
C ARG A 229 -3.00 12.73 9.38
N LEU A 230 -3.60 11.55 9.32
CA LEU A 230 -4.70 11.29 8.38
C LEU A 230 -5.81 12.31 8.66
N PRO A 231 -6.37 12.98 7.63
CA PRO A 231 -7.50 13.89 7.81
C PRO A 231 -8.64 13.22 8.57
N ASP A 232 -9.24 13.99 9.47
CA ASP A 232 -10.43 13.56 10.20
C ASP A 232 -11.65 13.81 9.32
N VAL A 233 -12.16 12.74 8.72
CA VAL A 233 -13.21 12.78 7.70
C VAL A 233 -14.27 11.73 8.01
N PRO A 234 -15.52 11.94 7.58
CA PRO A 234 -16.62 11.06 7.95
C PRO A 234 -16.56 9.68 7.27
N LEU A 235 -15.83 9.54 6.15
CA LEU A 235 -15.70 8.27 5.44
C LEU A 235 -14.26 7.94 5.03
N ALA A 236 -13.83 6.72 5.37
CA ALA A 236 -12.67 6.07 4.75
C ALA A 236 -13.13 5.01 3.74
N VAL A 237 -12.76 5.19 2.48
CA VAL A 237 -13.00 4.22 1.41
C VAL A 237 -11.74 3.39 1.21
N ILE A 238 -11.85 2.08 1.32
CA ILE A 238 -10.76 1.13 1.10
C ILE A 238 -11.04 0.41 -0.22
N ASP A 239 -10.38 0.87 -1.26
CA ASP A 239 -10.42 0.24 -2.58
C ASP A 239 -9.55 -1.01 -2.61
N GLU A 240 -9.99 -2.03 -3.36
CA GLU A 240 -9.44 -3.40 -3.30
C GLU A 240 -9.38 -3.91 -1.85
N GLY A 241 -10.50 -3.77 -1.13
CA GLY A 241 -10.63 -4.06 0.29
C GLY A 241 -10.20 -5.47 0.71
N ASP A 242 -10.33 -6.45 -0.17
CA ASP A 242 -9.85 -7.81 0.06
C ASP A 242 -8.32 -7.88 0.14
N ALA A 243 -7.59 -7.17 -0.73
CA ALA A 243 -6.12 -7.04 -0.63
C ALA A 243 -5.71 -6.29 0.62
N PHE A 244 -6.44 -5.23 0.96
CA PHE A 244 -6.14 -4.45 2.15
C PHE A 244 -6.19 -5.34 3.41
N LEU A 245 -7.23 -6.19 3.49
CA LEU A 245 -7.44 -7.15 4.58
C LEU A 245 -6.34 -8.23 4.60
N ASP A 246 -6.01 -8.82 3.45
CA ASP A 246 -4.93 -9.82 3.36
C ASP A 246 -3.55 -9.25 3.77
N ALA A 247 -3.34 -7.95 3.58
CA ALA A 247 -2.12 -7.24 3.97
C ALA A 247 -2.07 -6.78 5.44
N LEU A 248 -2.90 -7.37 6.33
CA LEU A 248 -2.96 -7.04 7.76
C LEU A 248 -2.13 -7.97 8.66
N CYS A 249 -1.56 -9.03 8.12
CA CYS A 249 -0.64 -9.91 8.83
C CYS A 249 0.82 -9.51 8.53
N PRO A 250 1.42 -8.57 9.28
CA PRO A 250 2.77 -8.11 9.00
C PRO A 250 3.83 -9.16 9.34
N GLU A 251 4.88 -9.16 8.53
CA GLU A 251 6.16 -9.80 8.81
C GLU A 251 7.20 -8.71 9.15
N VAL A 252 8.00 -8.96 10.18
CA VAL A 252 9.08 -8.06 10.61
C VAL A 252 10.36 -8.84 10.75
N ASP A 253 11.30 -8.61 9.84
CA ASP A 253 12.64 -9.20 9.94
C ASP A 253 13.57 -8.32 10.76
N LEU A 254 14.24 -8.91 11.73
CA LEU A 254 15.38 -8.33 12.43
C LEU A 254 16.60 -9.20 12.16
N THR A 255 17.35 -8.86 11.13
CA THR A 255 18.56 -9.56 10.68
C THR A 255 19.83 -8.80 11.07
N GLN A 256 20.97 -9.48 11.04
CA GLN A 256 22.28 -8.89 11.31
C GLN A 256 22.52 -7.69 10.41
N SER A 257 22.35 -7.84 9.10
CA SER A 257 22.53 -6.75 8.13
C SER A 257 21.58 -5.57 8.40
N ARG A 258 20.38 -5.82 8.93
CA ARG A 258 19.43 -4.76 9.28
C ARG A 258 19.83 -4.03 10.57
N VAL A 259 20.33 -4.76 11.56
CA VAL A 259 20.86 -4.20 12.80
C VAL A 259 22.11 -3.39 12.52
N GLU A 260 23.10 -3.95 11.84
CA GLU A 260 24.34 -3.27 11.45
C GLU A 260 24.06 -1.99 10.69
N ARG A 261 23.19 -2.02 9.67
CA ARG A 261 22.79 -0.80 8.93
C ARG A 261 22.15 0.26 9.84
N SER A 262 21.41 -0.15 10.86
CA SER A 262 20.77 0.76 11.81
C SER A 262 21.81 1.38 12.76
N VAL A 263 22.69 0.55 13.32
CA VAL A 263 23.82 0.93 14.19
C VAL A 263 24.77 1.86 13.44
N ASP A 264 25.18 1.50 12.22
CA ASP A 264 26.01 2.33 11.35
C ASP A 264 25.38 3.70 11.10
N LEU A 265 24.08 3.73 10.80
CA LEU A 265 23.37 4.98 10.57
C LEU A 265 23.32 5.85 11.83
N MET A 266 23.19 5.23 13.01
CA MET A 266 23.23 5.91 14.31
C MET A 266 24.63 6.46 14.59
N ARG A 267 25.68 5.63 14.44
CA ARG A 267 27.09 6.03 14.60
C ARG A 267 27.49 7.14 13.63
N ARG A 268 27.12 7.04 12.36
CA ARG A 268 27.37 8.11 11.35
C ARG A 268 26.65 9.41 11.73
N ASN A 269 25.42 9.33 12.24
CA ASN A 269 24.70 10.52 12.69
C ASN A 269 25.31 11.10 13.98
N ALA A 270 25.76 10.28 14.92
CA ALA A 270 26.51 10.72 16.10
C ALA A 270 27.84 11.38 15.73
N GLY A 271 28.55 10.86 14.73
CA GLY A 271 29.77 11.45 14.16
C GLY A 271 29.51 12.81 13.52
N LYS A 272 28.47 12.93 12.68
CA LYS A 272 28.04 14.22 12.10
C LYS A 272 27.65 15.22 13.19
N GLU A 273 27.01 14.75 14.26
CA GLU A 273 26.67 15.58 15.42
C GLU A 273 27.92 16.08 16.16
N LYS A 274 28.97 15.24 16.28
CA LYS A 274 30.28 15.57 16.85
C LYS A 274 31.02 16.62 16.02
N GLU A 275 31.01 16.45 14.70
CA GLU A 275 31.62 17.39 13.74
C GLU A 275 30.89 18.74 13.77
N ALA A 276 29.55 18.73 13.71
CA ALA A 276 28.74 19.92 13.86
C ALA A 276 28.92 20.61 15.23
N ARG A 277 29.16 19.85 16.31
CA ARG A 277 29.52 20.40 17.62
C ARG A 277 30.86 21.11 17.56
N ARG A 278 31.88 20.54 16.94
CA ARG A 278 33.20 21.16 16.78
C ARG A 278 33.10 22.47 16.00
N ASP A 279 32.43 22.45 14.84
CA ASP A 279 32.21 23.63 14.01
C ASP A 279 31.39 24.73 14.70
N THR A 280 30.38 24.36 15.48
CA THR A 280 29.55 25.32 16.24
C THR A 280 30.31 25.86 17.45
N THR A 281 31.09 25.03 18.13
CA THR A 281 31.97 25.48 19.24
C THR A 281 32.98 26.50 18.72
N GLU A 282 33.58 26.24 17.55
CA GLU A 282 34.50 27.17 16.88
C GLU A 282 33.79 28.50 16.51
N LYS A 283 32.62 28.42 15.86
CA LYS A 283 31.83 29.61 15.44
C LYS A 283 31.26 30.43 16.59
N VAL A 284 30.90 29.78 17.70
CA VAL A 284 30.33 30.45 18.89
C VAL A 284 31.44 31.01 19.80
N ARG A 285 32.60 30.34 19.89
CA ARG A 285 33.80 30.89 20.55
C ARG A 285 34.27 32.18 19.90
N VAL A 286 34.06 32.34 18.59
CA VAL A 286 34.33 33.56 17.83
C VAL A 286 33.28 34.67 18.06
N LYS A 287 32.06 34.34 18.53
CA LYS A 287 30.94 35.30 18.59
C LYS A 287 30.49 35.74 19.99
N LEU A 288 30.89 35.09 21.08
CA LEU A 288 30.36 35.41 22.42
C LEU A 288 31.43 35.35 23.52
N GLU A 289 32.05 36.49 23.84
CA GLU A 289 32.51 36.79 25.20
C GLU A 289 31.28 37.08 26.08
N GLY A 290 30.60 36.02 26.53
CA GLY A 290 29.36 36.13 27.30
C GLY A 290 28.42 34.96 27.06
N GLY A 291 28.85 33.76 27.44
CA GLY A 291 28.08 32.53 27.23
C GLY A 291 26.80 32.50 28.06
N SER A 292 25.65 32.65 27.40
CA SER A 292 24.34 32.51 28.06
C SER A 292 24.12 31.08 28.56
N GLU A 293 23.48 30.95 29.72
CA GLU A 293 23.15 29.70 30.38
C GLU A 293 22.37 28.70 29.49
N LYS A 294 21.65 29.22 28.48
CA LYS A 294 21.00 28.43 27.44
C LYS A 294 21.98 27.59 26.62
N LEU A 295 23.16 28.13 26.27
CA LEU A 295 24.19 27.42 25.49
C LEU A 295 24.81 26.26 26.30
N LYS A 296 25.02 26.46 27.61
CA LYS A 296 25.54 25.39 28.50
C LYS A 296 24.52 24.27 28.69
N LYS A 297 23.26 24.60 28.94
CA LYS A 297 22.15 23.64 29.07
C LYS A 297 21.96 22.84 27.77
N TRP A 298 22.09 23.52 26.63
CA TRP A 298 22.05 22.94 25.30
C TRP A 298 23.23 22.01 24.99
N MET A 299 24.47 22.43 25.25
CA MET A 299 25.65 21.58 25.07
C MET A 299 25.56 20.30 25.92
N ALA A 300 25.01 20.40 27.12
CA ALA A 300 24.74 19.25 27.99
C ALA A 300 23.61 18.35 27.45
N GLU A 301 22.57 18.91 26.82
CA GLU A 301 21.51 18.12 26.18
C GLU A 301 21.98 17.46 24.87
N ARG A 302 22.79 18.14 24.05
CA ARG A 302 23.40 17.58 22.82
C ARG A 302 24.47 16.54 23.13
N LYS A 303 25.32 16.77 24.14
CA LYS A 303 26.25 15.76 24.65
C LYS A 303 25.48 14.52 25.11
N ARG A 304 24.40 14.70 25.89
CA ARG A 304 23.48 13.61 26.26
C ARG A 304 22.82 12.92 25.07
N ARG A 305 22.41 13.63 24.01
CA ARG A 305 21.83 13.01 22.80
C ARG A 305 22.87 12.29 21.95
N MET A 306 24.09 12.82 21.83
CA MET A 306 25.19 12.17 21.11
C MET A 306 25.66 10.92 21.83
N GLU A 307 25.91 11.02 23.14
CA GLU A 307 26.18 9.88 24.03
C GLU A 307 25.01 8.91 23.91
N SER A 308 23.76 9.37 24.06
CA SER A 308 22.57 8.52 23.88
C SER A 308 22.46 7.85 22.52
N LEU A 309 22.93 8.42 21.40
CA LEU A 309 22.89 7.75 20.09
C LEU A 309 24.01 6.73 19.93
N GLN A 310 25.20 7.03 20.45
CA GLN A 310 26.33 6.10 20.46
C GLN A 310 26.05 4.96 21.44
N ASP A 311 25.65 5.27 22.67
CA ASP A 311 25.21 4.34 23.70
C ASP A 311 24.05 3.49 23.20
N ALA A 312 23.05 4.08 22.52
CA ALA A 312 21.96 3.31 21.93
C ALA A 312 22.41 2.40 20.78
N ALA A 313 23.39 2.82 19.98
CA ALA A 313 23.95 1.99 18.92
C ALA A 313 24.71 0.80 19.52
N ASP A 314 25.53 1.07 20.54
CA ASP A 314 26.30 0.07 21.27
C ASP A 314 25.38 -0.86 22.10
N GLU A 315 24.27 -0.36 22.64
CA GLU A 315 23.25 -1.15 23.34
C GLU A 315 22.47 -2.05 22.36
N ILE A 316 22.10 -1.56 21.18
CA ILE A 316 21.47 -2.38 20.14
C ILE A 316 22.43 -3.48 19.67
N GLU A 317 23.70 -3.15 19.43
CA GLU A 317 24.73 -4.12 19.03
C GLU A 317 25.00 -5.15 20.15
N GLY A 318 24.99 -4.71 21.41
CA GLY A 318 25.10 -5.56 22.59
C GLY A 318 23.91 -6.50 22.73
N CYS A 319 22.68 -6.00 22.61
CA CYS A 319 21.45 -6.82 22.61
C CYS A 319 21.49 -7.85 21.48
N TRP A 320 21.95 -7.46 20.29
CA TRP A 320 22.09 -8.37 19.17
C TRP A 320 23.10 -9.47 19.43
N SER A 321 24.28 -9.11 19.95
CA SER A 321 25.33 -10.06 20.31
C SER A 321 24.87 -11.04 21.39
N GLU A 322 24.17 -10.54 22.42
CA GLU A 322 23.56 -11.35 23.47
C GLU A 322 22.51 -12.33 22.91
N PHE A 323 21.67 -11.88 21.97
CA PHE A 323 20.71 -12.74 21.27
C PHE A 323 21.40 -13.84 20.46
N MET A 324 22.43 -13.48 19.68
CA MET A 324 23.20 -14.43 18.88
C MET A 324 23.86 -15.49 19.76
N ALA A 325 24.41 -15.08 20.91
CA ALA A 325 24.96 -15.97 21.94
C ALA A 325 23.88 -16.77 22.71
N GLY A 326 22.59 -16.50 22.51
CA GLY A 326 21.49 -17.18 23.19
C GLY A 326 21.17 -16.67 24.61
N GLY A 327 21.74 -15.54 25.01
CA GLY A 327 21.53 -14.91 26.31
C GLY A 327 20.14 -14.25 26.47
N ILE A 328 19.53 -13.80 25.37
CA ILE A 328 18.15 -13.25 25.38
C ILE A 328 17.24 -13.92 24.36
N LYS A 329 15.95 -13.96 24.70
CA LYS A 329 14.88 -14.48 23.82
C LYS A 329 14.53 -13.46 22.73
N PRO A 330 14.00 -13.89 21.56
CA PRO A 330 13.68 -12.99 20.47
C PRO A 330 12.69 -11.86 20.82
N LEU A 331 11.64 -12.12 21.61
CA LEU A 331 10.71 -11.06 22.01
C LEU A 331 11.40 -10.01 22.90
N THR A 332 12.29 -10.44 23.80
CA THR A 332 13.10 -9.53 24.62
C THR A 332 14.03 -8.67 23.76
N LEU A 333 14.60 -9.24 22.69
CA LEU A 333 15.36 -8.47 21.70
C LEU A 333 14.50 -7.39 21.05
N ALA A 334 13.30 -7.73 20.57
CA ALA A 334 12.39 -6.75 19.96
C ALA A 334 12.00 -5.62 20.94
N GLU A 335 11.68 -5.96 22.19
CA GLU A 335 11.33 -5.02 23.26
C GLU A 335 12.49 -4.07 23.56
N ARG A 336 13.71 -4.61 23.75
CA ARG A 336 14.90 -3.80 24.03
C ARG A 336 15.22 -2.88 22.86
N VAL A 337 15.32 -3.41 21.63
CA VAL A 337 15.63 -2.58 20.45
C VAL A 337 14.55 -1.50 20.24
N TRP A 338 13.27 -1.83 20.38
CA TRP A 338 12.19 -0.84 20.31
C TRP A 338 12.30 0.25 21.39
N GLY A 339 12.60 -0.16 22.63
CA GLY A 339 12.78 0.71 23.78
C GLY A 339 13.96 1.67 23.60
N VAL A 340 15.12 1.14 23.18
CA VAL A 340 16.34 1.92 22.91
C VAL A 340 16.12 2.94 21.80
N LEU A 341 15.53 2.53 20.68
CA LEU A 341 15.15 3.44 19.60
C LEU A 341 14.16 4.51 20.08
N GLY A 342 13.36 4.22 21.10
CA GLY A 342 12.46 5.18 21.73
C GLY A 342 13.10 6.15 22.68
N ALA A 343 13.96 5.67 23.56
CA ALA A 343 14.69 6.49 24.51
C ALA A 343 15.56 7.54 23.80
N CYS A 344 16.18 7.18 22.67
CA CYS A 344 16.96 8.13 21.87
C CYS A 344 16.12 8.96 20.88
N GLY A 345 14.79 8.83 20.89
CA GLY A 345 13.89 9.58 20.01
C GLY A 345 14.01 9.24 18.52
N TRP A 346 14.55 8.06 18.20
CA TRP A 346 14.83 7.62 16.84
C TRP A 346 13.61 6.93 16.21
N GLU A 347 12.69 7.76 15.71
CA GLU A 347 11.50 7.30 14.98
C GLU A 347 11.87 6.75 13.60
N THR A 348 11.88 5.42 13.48
CA THR A 348 12.13 4.70 12.22
C THR A 348 10.99 3.77 11.86
N GLU A 349 11.02 3.33 10.60
CA GLU A 349 10.20 2.22 10.12
C GLU A 349 10.42 0.95 10.96
N LEU A 350 11.68 0.62 11.27
CA LEU A 350 12.02 -0.51 12.15
C LEU A 350 11.36 -0.36 13.53
N ARG A 351 11.49 0.80 14.19
CA ARG A 351 10.83 1.05 15.48
C ARG A 351 9.31 0.91 15.37
N THR A 352 8.70 1.40 14.29
CA THR A 352 7.25 1.30 14.06
C THR A 352 6.81 -0.14 13.85
N GLN A 353 7.63 -0.96 13.19
CA GLN A 353 7.39 -2.39 13.00
C GLN A 353 7.55 -3.16 14.32
N LEU A 354 8.65 -2.96 15.04
CA LEU A 354 8.87 -3.59 16.35
C LEU A 354 7.80 -3.18 17.37
N ARG A 355 7.29 -1.94 17.29
CA ARG A 355 6.14 -1.51 18.08
C ARG A 355 4.94 -2.46 17.91
N MET A 356 4.64 -2.90 16.69
CA MET A 356 3.54 -3.83 16.43
C MET A 356 3.79 -5.19 17.07
N ILE A 357 5.03 -5.67 17.04
CA ILE A 357 5.44 -6.93 17.67
C ILE A 357 5.28 -6.83 19.19
N VAL A 358 5.82 -5.77 19.81
CA VAL A 358 5.78 -5.57 21.27
C VAL A 358 4.35 -5.43 21.79
N TYR A 359 3.49 -4.66 21.12
CA TYR A 359 2.09 -4.50 21.55
C TYR A 359 1.24 -5.75 21.35
N ASN A 360 1.67 -6.71 20.52
CA ASN A 360 0.96 -7.96 20.27
C ASN A 360 1.80 -9.18 20.67
N ARG A 361 2.69 -9.04 21.66
CA ARG A 361 3.68 -10.07 22.04
C ARG A 361 3.10 -11.46 22.31
N ASP A 362 1.86 -11.53 22.78
CA ASP A 362 1.17 -12.79 23.10
C ASP A 362 0.53 -13.46 21.87
N GLN A 363 0.58 -12.81 20.71
CA GLN A 363 0.01 -13.26 19.44
C GLN A 363 1.06 -13.33 18.32
N VAL A 364 2.34 -13.20 18.67
CA VAL A 364 3.44 -13.21 17.71
C VAL A 364 4.07 -14.60 17.62
N SER A 365 4.18 -15.10 16.40
CA SER A 365 5.05 -16.22 16.07
C SER A 365 6.44 -15.75 15.70
N LEU A 366 7.43 -16.61 15.92
CA LEU A 366 8.82 -16.26 15.71
C LEU A 366 9.59 -17.39 15.02
N ARG A 367 10.38 -17.02 14.03
CA ARG A 367 11.29 -17.93 13.33
C ARG A 367 12.71 -17.40 13.46
N VAL A 368 13.58 -18.18 14.09
CA VAL A 368 14.98 -17.83 14.27
C VAL A 368 15.81 -18.63 13.27
N ASP A 369 16.63 -17.95 12.49
CA ASP A 369 17.61 -18.58 11.61
C ASP A 369 18.99 -18.03 11.93
N LYS A 370 19.80 -18.80 12.68
CA LYS A 370 21.16 -18.42 13.05
C LYS A 370 22.21 -18.87 12.04
N ASN A 371 21.84 -19.70 11.08
CA ASN A 371 22.77 -20.35 10.14
C ASN A 371 22.59 -19.85 8.70
N ALA A 372 21.62 -18.98 8.44
CA ALA A 372 21.48 -18.28 7.18
C ALA A 372 22.66 -17.34 6.90
N ASP A 373 22.83 -16.98 5.63
CA ASP A 373 23.82 -15.99 5.18
C ASP A 373 23.66 -14.62 5.88
N ASP A 374 22.42 -14.28 6.28
CA ASP A 374 22.09 -13.11 7.11
C ASP A 374 21.27 -13.58 8.33
N PRO A 375 21.93 -13.95 9.44
CA PRO A 375 21.24 -14.55 10.57
C PRO A 375 20.29 -13.56 11.24
N GLY A 376 19.21 -14.08 11.82
CA GLY A 376 18.31 -13.27 12.61
C GLY A 376 17.01 -13.91 13.03
N VAL A 377 16.02 -13.06 13.26
CA VAL A 377 14.68 -13.47 13.63
C VAL A 377 13.63 -12.75 12.79
N THR A 378 12.66 -13.52 12.32
CA THR A 378 11.45 -13.04 11.69
C THR A 378 10.30 -13.15 12.69
N TYR A 379 9.59 -12.03 12.90
CA TYR A 379 8.38 -11.99 13.70
C TYR A 379 7.16 -11.98 12.77
N HIS A 380 6.24 -12.91 12.98
CA HIS A 380 4.98 -12.99 12.26
C HIS A 380 3.84 -12.63 13.21
N LEU A 381 2.89 -11.81 12.75
CA LEU A 381 1.63 -11.58 13.43
C LEU A 381 0.50 -12.29 12.67
N PRO A 382 0.23 -13.57 12.97
CA PRO A 382 -0.69 -14.41 12.20
C PRO A 382 -2.18 -14.02 12.36
N ASP A 383 -2.59 -13.40 13.48
CA ASP A 383 -3.96 -12.90 13.64
C ASP A 383 -4.08 -11.44 13.15
N PRO A 384 -4.85 -11.15 12.09
CA PRO A 384 -5.03 -9.79 11.60
C PRO A 384 -5.98 -8.93 12.46
N LYS A 385 -6.80 -9.53 13.35
CA LYS A 385 -7.83 -8.80 14.13
C LYS A 385 -7.29 -7.66 14.97
N PRO A 386 -6.19 -7.79 15.72
CA PRO A 386 -5.68 -6.68 16.52
C PRO A 386 -5.21 -5.51 15.65
N VAL A 387 -4.62 -5.82 14.49
CA VAL A 387 -4.15 -4.81 13.54
C VAL A 387 -5.35 -4.07 12.95
N LEU A 388 -6.38 -4.80 12.51
CA LEU A 388 -7.59 -4.20 11.96
C LEU A 388 -8.31 -3.35 12.99
N ARG A 389 -8.57 -3.89 14.20
CA ARG A 389 -9.22 -3.15 15.29
C ARG A 389 -8.49 -1.85 15.62
N ARG A 390 -7.16 -1.87 15.64
CA ARG A 390 -6.37 -0.66 15.87
C ARG A 390 -6.48 0.34 14.72
N LEU A 391 -6.47 -0.13 13.47
CA LEU A 391 -6.62 0.76 12.32
C LEU A 391 -7.99 1.43 12.29
N LEU A 392 -9.05 0.65 12.50
CA LEU A 392 -10.43 1.15 12.56
C LEU A 392 -10.65 2.04 13.79
N GLY A 393 -10.13 1.66 14.96
CA GLY A 393 -10.30 2.45 16.19
C GLY A 393 -9.52 3.76 16.27
N ASN A 394 -8.66 4.08 15.29
CA ASN A 394 -8.04 5.41 15.20
C ASN A 394 -8.83 6.35 14.27
N HIS A 395 -9.93 5.90 13.69
CA HIS A 395 -10.75 6.66 12.76
C HIS A 395 -12.19 6.62 13.24
N ASP A 396 -12.70 7.76 13.73
CA ASP A 396 -14.07 7.85 14.26
C ASP A 396 -15.14 7.87 13.15
N GLY A 397 -14.73 8.02 11.89
CA GLY A 397 -15.63 7.94 10.74
C GLY A 397 -15.93 6.50 10.28
N LYS A 398 -16.87 6.38 9.35
CA LYS A 398 -17.32 5.11 8.79
C LYS A 398 -16.33 4.56 7.77
N VAL A 399 -16.43 3.26 7.45
CA VAL A 399 -15.53 2.60 6.50
C VAL A 399 -16.31 1.86 5.43
N LEU A 400 -16.00 2.18 4.17
CA LEU A 400 -16.49 1.49 2.98
C LEU A 400 -15.36 0.64 2.39
N PHE A 401 -15.47 -0.68 2.46
CA PHE A 401 -14.63 -1.57 1.67
C PHE A 401 -15.23 -1.74 0.27
N MET A 402 -14.41 -1.72 -0.77
CA MET A 402 -14.86 -1.98 -2.15
C MET A 402 -13.95 -3.02 -2.80
N SER A 403 -14.51 -4.05 -3.43
CA SER A 403 -13.74 -5.01 -4.22
C SER A 403 -14.64 -5.81 -5.17
N SER A 404 -14.05 -6.34 -6.24
CA SER A 404 -14.70 -7.33 -7.11
C SER A 404 -14.87 -8.68 -6.43
N THR A 405 -13.96 -9.06 -5.54
CA THR A 405 -13.98 -10.39 -4.93
C THR A 405 -13.96 -10.26 -3.41
N LYS A 406 -15.16 -10.21 -2.84
CA LYS A 406 -15.36 -10.13 -1.39
C LYS A 406 -14.97 -11.46 -0.70
N PRO A 407 -14.25 -11.42 0.44
CA PRO A 407 -14.10 -12.60 1.27
C PRO A 407 -15.47 -13.13 1.72
N SER A 408 -15.57 -14.44 1.93
CA SER A 408 -16.78 -15.06 2.46
C SER A 408 -17.12 -14.47 3.83
N ARG A 409 -18.41 -14.44 4.18
CA ARG A 409 -18.86 -13.92 5.49
C ARG A 409 -18.20 -14.67 6.65
N GLY A 410 -18.00 -15.98 6.49
CA GLY A 410 -17.25 -16.81 7.44
C GLY A 410 -15.82 -16.32 7.63
N VAL A 411 -15.09 -16.01 6.56
CA VAL A 411 -13.73 -15.46 6.62
C VAL A 411 -13.71 -14.07 7.25
N LEU A 412 -14.60 -13.15 6.84
CA LEU A 412 -14.71 -11.81 7.43
C LEU A 412 -14.86 -11.86 8.95
N ARG A 413 -15.77 -12.71 9.44
CA ARG A 413 -16.03 -12.86 10.87
C ARG A 413 -14.91 -13.59 11.60
N SER A 414 -14.51 -14.76 11.10
CA SER A 414 -13.62 -15.67 11.83
C SER A 414 -12.14 -15.27 11.77
N ILE A 415 -11.70 -14.70 10.64
CA ILE A 415 -10.31 -14.28 10.39
C ILE A 415 -10.13 -12.81 10.71
N PHE A 416 -10.96 -11.93 10.15
CA PHE A 416 -10.77 -10.48 10.29
C PHE A 416 -11.53 -9.87 11.47
N GLY A 417 -12.50 -10.58 12.04
CA GLY A 417 -13.28 -10.10 13.19
C GLY A 417 -14.25 -8.98 12.85
N ILE A 418 -14.71 -8.92 11.60
CA ILE A 418 -15.67 -7.91 11.12
C ILE A 418 -16.88 -8.58 10.45
N ASP A 419 -18.03 -7.90 10.47
CA ASP A 419 -19.25 -8.32 9.76
C ASP A 419 -19.90 -7.11 9.08
N PRO A 420 -19.29 -6.58 8.01
CA PRO A 420 -19.84 -5.42 7.32
C PRO A 420 -21.17 -5.77 6.65
N LEU A 421 -22.07 -4.78 6.56
CA LEU A 421 -23.23 -4.91 5.67
C LEU A 421 -22.73 -4.95 4.23
N VAL A 422 -23.25 -5.87 3.42
CA VAL A 422 -22.84 -6.01 2.02
C VAL A 422 -23.86 -5.31 1.14
N VAL A 423 -23.38 -4.39 0.30
CA VAL A 423 -24.13 -3.81 -0.80
C VAL A 423 -23.56 -4.38 -2.10
N GLU A 424 -24.44 -4.86 -2.98
CA GLU A 424 -24.05 -5.41 -4.28
C GLU A 424 -24.24 -4.31 -5.35
N GLY A 425 -23.15 -3.97 -6.05
CA GLY A 425 -23.17 -3.18 -7.28
C GLY A 425 -23.42 -4.08 -8.48
N GLU A 426 -22.63 -3.94 -9.55
CA GLU A 426 -22.67 -4.87 -10.69
C GLU A 426 -22.23 -6.29 -10.25
N PRO A 427 -23.15 -7.28 -10.25
CA PRO A 427 -22.83 -8.65 -9.85
C PRO A 427 -22.16 -9.49 -10.94
N GLU A 428 -22.33 -9.14 -12.22
CA GLU A 428 -21.92 -9.96 -13.36
C GLU A 428 -20.73 -9.33 -14.09
N TYR A 429 -19.76 -10.15 -14.48
CA TYR A 429 -18.66 -9.73 -15.32
C TYR A 429 -19.17 -9.52 -16.75
N PRO A 430 -18.78 -8.42 -17.40
CA PRO A 430 -19.25 -8.12 -18.75
C PRO A 430 -18.72 -9.13 -19.76
N GLY A 431 -19.49 -9.37 -20.81
CA GLY A 431 -19.10 -10.20 -21.96
C GLY A 431 -18.94 -11.69 -21.68
N THR A 432 -18.36 -12.40 -22.65
CA THR A 432 -18.31 -13.87 -22.68
C THR A 432 -16.89 -14.41 -22.60
N ILE A 433 -16.65 -15.33 -21.67
CA ILE A 433 -15.43 -16.12 -21.64
C ILE A 433 -15.60 -17.38 -22.48
N VAL A 434 -14.71 -17.57 -23.44
CA VAL A 434 -14.62 -18.80 -24.23
C VAL A 434 -13.62 -19.73 -23.54
N GLN A 435 -14.14 -20.70 -22.81
CA GLN A 435 -13.34 -21.71 -22.14
C GLN A 435 -12.86 -22.77 -23.14
N LYS A 436 -11.57 -22.74 -23.45
CA LYS A 436 -10.95 -23.63 -24.43
C LYS A 436 -10.36 -24.87 -23.77
N TYR A 437 -10.52 -26.03 -24.39
CA TYR A 437 -10.00 -27.31 -23.89
C TYR A 437 -9.24 -28.09 -24.94
N THR A 438 -8.07 -28.62 -24.58
CA THR A 438 -7.26 -29.55 -25.38
C THR A 438 -7.52 -31.03 -25.03
N LYS A 439 -8.22 -31.30 -23.91
CA LYS A 439 -8.46 -32.64 -23.31
C LYS A 439 -7.24 -33.26 -22.63
N GLU A 440 -6.07 -32.62 -22.73
CA GLU A 440 -4.83 -33.07 -22.08
C GLU A 440 -4.67 -32.48 -20.66
N GLU A 441 -5.58 -31.61 -20.21
CA GLU A 441 -5.49 -30.95 -18.92
C GLU A 441 -5.56 -31.96 -17.77
N LYS A 442 -4.63 -31.84 -16.81
CA LYS A 442 -4.61 -32.66 -15.61
C LYS A 442 -4.55 -31.77 -14.38
N LYS A 443 -5.20 -32.22 -13.30
CA LYS A 443 -5.09 -31.55 -11.99
C LYS A 443 -3.62 -31.43 -11.60
N VAL A 444 -3.17 -30.20 -11.37
CA VAL A 444 -1.82 -29.88 -10.88
C VAL A 444 -1.84 -29.77 -9.36
N ASN A 445 -1.09 -30.64 -8.66
CA ASN A 445 -0.89 -30.57 -7.22
C ASN A 445 0.57 -30.91 -6.86
N TYR A 446 0.93 -30.79 -5.57
CA TYR A 446 2.29 -31.03 -5.11
C TYR A 446 2.76 -32.45 -5.46
N ASP A 447 1.97 -33.47 -5.13
CA ASP A 447 2.34 -34.88 -5.31
C ASP A 447 2.60 -35.21 -6.79
N ARG A 448 1.71 -34.78 -7.70
CA ARG A 448 1.89 -34.98 -9.14
C ARG A 448 3.06 -34.20 -9.70
N TRP A 449 3.37 -33.03 -9.14
CA TRP A 449 4.49 -32.21 -9.61
C TRP A 449 5.86 -32.85 -9.28
N GLN A 450 5.91 -33.80 -8.34
CA GLN A 450 7.12 -34.58 -8.07
C GLN A 450 7.41 -35.61 -9.18
N ASP A 451 6.39 -36.05 -9.93
CA ASP A 451 6.55 -36.98 -11.05
C ASP A 451 7.16 -36.28 -12.28
N GLN A 452 8.31 -36.77 -12.75
CA GLN A 452 8.98 -36.21 -13.93
C GLN A 452 8.13 -36.38 -15.19
N GLY A 453 7.43 -37.51 -15.34
CA GLY A 453 6.56 -37.77 -16.48
C GLY A 453 5.41 -36.76 -16.56
N PHE A 454 4.83 -36.41 -15.41
CA PHE A 454 3.81 -35.37 -15.29
C PHE A 454 4.35 -34.01 -15.70
N ARG A 455 5.54 -33.61 -15.22
CA ARG A 455 6.13 -32.32 -15.60
C ARG A 455 6.38 -32.22 -17.10
N SER A 456 6.87 -33.28 -17.74
CA SER A 456 7.07 -33.31 -19.19
C SER A 456 5.73 -33.19 -19.95
N ARG A 457 4.69 -33.92 -19.54
CA ARG A 457 3.35 -33.82 -20.14
C ARG A 457 2.74 -32.43 -19.94
N PHE A 458 2.85 -31.87 -18.74
CA PHE A 458 2.40 -30.51 -18.42
C PHE A 458 3.12 -29.47 -19.27
N GLY A 459 4.44 -29.60 -19.45
CA GLY A 459 5.23 -28.72 -20.30
C GLY A 459 4.74 -28.72 -21.74
N ARG A 460 4.52 -29.90 -22.33
CA ARG A 460 3.96 -30.02 -23.69
C ARG A 460 2.57 -29.38 -23.80
N ALA A 461 1.65 -29.74 -22.89
CA ALA A 461 0.30 -29.18 -22.90
C ALA A 461 0.30 -27.65 -22.73
N ARG A 462 1.20 -27.11 -21.88
CA ARG A 462 1.39 -25.66 -21.73
C ARG A 462 1.84 -25.04 -23.05
N ASP A 463 2.89 -25.58 -23.66
CA ASP A 463 3.48 -25.00 -24.86
C ASP A 463 2.49 -25.04 -26.03
N GLU A 464 1.77 -26.15 -26.21
CA GLU A 464 0.67 -26.29 -27.18
C GLU A 464 -0.46 -25.27 -26.94
N ILE A 465 -0.88 -25.08 -25.68
CA ILE A 465 -1.87 -24.05 -25.33
C ILE A 465 -1.37 -22.66 -25.70
N LEU A 466 -0.12 -22.34 -25.36
CA LEU A 466 0.45 -21.03 -25.66
C LEU A 466 0.51 -20.79 -27.17
N ASP A 467 0.80 -21.81 -27.99
CA ASP A 467 0.79 -21.69 -29.45
C ASP A 467 -0.60 -21.46 -30.03
N LEU A 468 -1.65 -22.01 -29.40
CA LEU A 468 -3.05 -21.90 -29.86
C LEU A 468 -3.77 -20.62 -29.43
N MET A 469 -3.31 -19.98 -28.35
CA MET A 469 -3.95 -18.81 -27.76
C MET A 469 -4.01 -17.62 -28.72
N GLU A 470 -5.18 -16.99 -28.82
CA GLU A 470 -5.31 -15.72 -29.55
C GLU A 470 -4.47 -14.60 -28.92
N ARG A 471 -3.80 -13.80 -29.76
CA ARG A 471 -2.90 -12.72 -29.35
C ARG A 471 -3.55 -11.32 -29.46
N PRO A 472 -3.17 -10.35 -28.62
CA PRO A 472 -2.22 -10.46 -27.51
C PRO A 472 -2.78 -11.28 -26.33
N ALA A 473 -1.90 -11.96 -25.61
CA ALA A 473 -2.23 -12.94 -24.59
C ALA A 473 -1.57 -12.61 -23.25
N PHE A 474 -2.23 -12.98 -22.14
CA PHE A 474 -1.71 -12.77 -20.80
C PHE A 474 -1.54 -14.07 -20.02
N VAL A 475 -0.38 -14.23 -19.36
CA VAL A 475 -0.05 -15.39 -18.53
C VAL A 475 0.33 -14.91 -17.12
N PRO A 476 -0.63 -14.88 -16.18
CA PRO A 476 -0.31 -14.63 -14.78
C PRO A 476 0.49 -15.80 -14.19
N CYS A 477 1.68 -15.50 -13.70
CA CYS A 477 2.66 -16.49 -13.26
C CYS A 477 2.63 -16.68 -11.74
N HIS A 478 1.96 -17.74 -11.26
CA HIS A 478 1.95 -18.09 -9.83
C HIS A 478 3.26 -18.69 -9.30
N GLY A 479 4.12 -19.14 -10.20
CA GLY A 479 5.40 -19.70 -9.83
C GLY A 479 6.23 -19.97 -11.08
N VAL A 480 7.49 -19.54 -11.04
CA VAL A 480 8.40 -19.65 -12.18
C VAL A 480 8.60 -21.10 -12.65
N LYS A 481 8.46 -22.08 -11.75
CA LYS A 481 8.59 -23.51 -12.07
C LYS A 481 7.58 -24.03 -13.10
N TYR A 482 6.48 -23.33 -13.34
CA TYR A 482 5.48 -23.69 -14.34
C TYR A 482 5.82 -23.17 -15.75
N LEU A 483 6.79 -22.26 -15.87
CA LEU A 483 7.19 -21.62 -17.12
C LEU A 483 8.20 -22.47 -17.91
N SER A 484 8.33 -22.17 -19.20
CA SER A 484 9.36 -22.75 -20.05
C SER A 484 10.75 -22.38 -19.51
N GLN A 485 11.78 -23.15 -19.86
CA GLN A 485 13.14 -22.84 -19.40
C GLN A 485 13.59 -21.46 -19.93
N HIS A 486 13.29 -21.17 -21.20
CA HIS A 486 13.61 -19.90 -21.85
C HIS A 486 13.06 -18.67 -21.08
N ILE A 487 11.78 -18.68 -20.69
CA ILE A 487 11.18 -17.59 -19.92
C ILE A 487 11.78 -17.49 -18.50
N ARG A 488 12.08 -18.64 -17.87
CA ARG A 488 12.72 -18.67 -16.55
C ARG A 488 14.09 -18.00 -16.55
N ASP A 489 14.86 -18.20 -17.62
CA ASP A 489 16.22 -17.67 -17.76
C ASP A 489 16.24 -16.14 -17.98
N GLN A 490 15.11 -15.52 -18.31
CA GLN A 490 14.97 -14.08 -18.52
C GLN A 490 14.69 -13.26 -17.23
N ASP A 491 14.68 -13.93 -16.08
CA ASP A 491 14.46 -13.38 -14.74
C ASP A 491 13.18 -12.54 -14.56
N LEU A 492 12.04 -13.22 -14.65
CA LEU A 492 10.73 -12.64 -14.37
C LEU A 492 10.57 -12.17 -12.90
N THR A 493 11.47 -12.54 -11.99
CA THR A 493 11.38 -12.12 -10.59
C THR A 493 11.88 -10.69 -10.39
N GLU A 494 12.83 -10.24 -11.21
CA GLU A 494 13.32 -8.86 -11.20
C GLU A 494 12.47 -7.93 -12.07
N LYS A 495 12.01 -8.41 -13.23
CA LYS A 495 11.20 -7.62 -14.17
C LYS A 495 9.74 -7.45 -13.74
N PRO A 496 9.02 -6.39 -14.19
CA PRO A 496 7.58 -6.26 -13.98
C PRO A 496 6.77 -7.25 -14.83
N TYR A 497 7.21 -7.46 -16.07
CA TYR A 497 6.68 -8.44 -17.01
C TYR A 497 7.75 -8.82 -18.04
N ILE A 498 7.51 -9.92 -18.75
CA ILE A 498 8.24 -10.31 -19.97
C ILE A 498 7.20 -10.38 -21.09
N GLU A 499 7.54 -9.86 -22.26
CA GLU A 499 6.71 -9.98 -23.45
C GLU A 499 7.47 -10.76 -24.51
N GLU A 500 6.87 -11.83 -25.01
CA GLU A 500 7.45 -12.72 -26.01
C GLU A 500 6.36 -13.25 -26.92
N ASP A 501 6.52 -13.10 -28.24
CA ASP A 501 5.57 -13.55 -29.26
C ASP A 501 4.11 -13.16 -29.00
N GLY A 502 3.92 -11.91 -28.53
CA GLY A 502 2.61 -11.35 -28.19
C GLY A 502 2.00 -11.90 -26.89
N VAL A 503 2.77 -12.62 -26.07
CA VAL A 503 2.39 -13.11 -24.75
C VAL A 503 3.08 -12.31 -23.66
N THR A 504 2.29 -11.71 -22.78
CA THR A 504 2.77 -11.02 -21.59
C THR A 504 2.75 -11.95 -20.38
N TYR A 505 3.92 -12.24 -19.82
CA TYR A 505 4.11 -13.00 -18.58
C TYR A 505 4.35 -12.05 -17.42
N SER A 506 3.68 -12.25 -16.29
CA SER A 506 3.96 -11.45 -15.09
C SER A 506 3.70 -12.18 -13.78
N THR A 507 4.58 -11.96 -12.81
CA THR A 507 4.39 -12.33 -11.39
C THR A 507 3.84 -11.17 -10.55
N LYS A 508 3.82 -9.94 -11.09
CA LYS A 508 3.56 -8.68 -10.36
C LYS A 508 2.35 -7.89 -10.86
N MET A 509 1.85 -8.18 -12.06
CA MET A 509 0.63 -7.54 -12.60
C MET A 509 -0.63 -8.20 -12.05
N ASP A 510 -0.60 -8.54 -10.77
CA ASP A 510 -1.67 -9.21 -10.04
C ASP A 510 -2.76 -8.24 -9.57
N ARG A 511 -2.52 -6.91 -9.54
CA ARG A 511 -3.48 -5.80 -9.20
C ARG A 511 -3.20 -4.45 -9.88
N GLY A 512 -4.25 -3.83 -10.44
CA GLY A 512 -4.26 -2.42 -10.87
C GLY A 512 -3.63 -2.09 -12.23
N SER A 513 -3.52 -3.07 -13.13
CA SER A 513 -3.18 -2.85 -14.55
C SER A 513 -4.37 -3.26 -15.40
N ASP A 514 -4.82 -2.38 -16.29
CA ASP A 514 -5.83 -2.73 -17.30
C ASP A 514 -5.17 -3.58 -18.39
N LEU A 515 -5.87 -4.64 -18.79
CA LEU A 515 -5.44 -5.64 -19.77
C LEU A 515 -6.56 -5.90 -20.79
N ASP A 516 -7.35 -4.87 -21.09
CA ASP A 516 -8.52 -4.96 -21.97
C ASP A 516 -8.14 -5.34 -23.41
N GLU A 517 -6.94 -4.96 -23.83
CA GLU A 517 -6.36 -5.29 -25.11
C GLU A 517 -6.10 -6.80 -25.27
N MET A 518 -5.96 -7.54 -24.15
CA MET A 518 -5.66 -8.97 -24.17
C MET A 518 -6.86 -9.75 -24.68
N ARG A 519 -6.66 -10.61 -25.68
CA ARG A 519 -7.70 -11.49 -26.24
C ARG A 519 -7.82 -12.80 -25.50
N SER A 520 -6.73 -13.23 -24.85
CA SER A 520 -6.65 -14.51 -24.15
C SER A 520 -5.95 -14.39 -22.82
N VAL A 521 -6.35 -15.23 -21.86
CA VAL A 521 -5.62 -15.43 -20.59
C VAL A 521 -5.34 -16.92 -20.36
N CYS A 522 -4.13 -17.26 -19.92
CA CYS A 522 -3.75 -18.62 -19.55
C CYS A 522 -3.21 -18.70 -18.12
N LEU A 523 -3.94 -19.40 -17.25
CA LEU A 523 -3.50 -19.67 -15.89
C LEU A 523 -2.77 -21.01 -15.85
N LEU A 524 -1.46 -21.00 -15.61
CA LEU A 524 -0.66 -22.23 -15.58
C LEU A 524 -1.01 -23.17 -14.41
N LYS A 525 -1.60 -22.62 -13.35
CA LYS A 525 -2.05 -23.37 -12.18
C LYS A 525 -3.09 -22.56 -11.41
N TYR A 526 -4.02 -23.25 -10.74
CA TYR A 526 -4.92 -22.59 -9.81
C TYR A 526 -4.13 -21.91 -8.67
N PRO A 527 -4.45 -20.65 -8.33
CA PRO A 527 -3.58 -19.74 -7.57
C PRO A 527 -3.61 -20.00 -6.05
N PHE A 528 -3.37 -21.24 -5.66
CA PHE A 528 -3.19 -21.61 -4.27
C PHE A 528 -1.95 -20.93 -3.68
N PRO A 529 -2.06 -20.23 -2.54
CA PRO A 529 -0.90 -19.70 -1.84
C PRO A 529 0.11 -20.81 -1.49
N GLY A 530 1.39 -20.47 -1.40
CA GLY A 530 2.42 -21.45 -1.06
C GLY A 530 2.30 -21.92 0.38
N LEU A 531 1.99 -23.20 0.63
CA LEU A 531 1.92 -23.76 2.00
C LEU A 531 3.28 -23.80 2.73
N GLY A 532 4.38 -23.57 2.01
CA GLY A 532 5.71 -23.37 2.59
C GLY A 532 5.95 -21.95 3.11
N ASP A 533 5.01 -21.03 2.88
CA ASP A 533 5.07 -19.68 3.43
C ASP A 533 4.97 -19.76 4.96
N PRO A 534 5.99 -19.29 5.71
CA PRO A 534 5.98 -19.39 7.17
C PRO A 534 4.81 -18.64 7.79
N LEU A 535 4.37 -17.50 7.25
CA LEU A 535 3.21 -16.79 7.78
C LEU A 535 1.95 -17.66 7.68
N LEU A 536 1.74 -18.36 6.57
CA LEU A 536 0.59 -19.24 6.41
C LEU A 536 0.65 -20.45 7.35
N GLN A 537 1.83 -20.99 7.61
CA GLN A 537 2.03 -22.06 8.59
C GLN A 537 1.64 -21.58 9.99
N GLU A 538 2.15 -20.41 10.39
CA GLU A 538 1.82 -19.81 11.68
C GLU A 538 0.34 -19.44 11.81
N MET A 539 -0.28 -18.97 10.73
CA MET A 539 -1.72 -18.74 10.67
C MET A 539 -2.51 -20.03 10.86
N LYS A 540 -2.06 -21.14 10.27
CA LYS A 540 -2.70 -22.45 10.44
C LYS A 540 -2.68 -22.88 11.90
N ASP A 541 -1.52 -22.75 12.55
CA ASP A 541 -1.33 -23.17 13.93
C ASP A 541 -2.11 -22.30 14.92
N HIS A 542 -2.17 -20.98 14.68
CA HIS A 542 -2.87 -20.03 15.55
C HIS A 542 -4.40 -20.03 15.37
N LEU A 543 -4.88 -20.08 14.13
CA LEU A 543 -6.31 -19.95 13.82
C LEU A 543 -7.03 -21.30 13.89
N GLY A 544 -6.29 -22.41 13.79
CA GLY A 544 -6.80 -23.76 13.67
C GLY A 544 -7.11 -24.15 12.23
N GLU A 545 -7.10 -25.47 11.96
CA GLU A 545 -7.17 -26.00 10.59
C GLU A 545 -8.42 -25.56 9.81
N GLU A 546 -9.59 -25.60 10.44
CA GLU A 546 -10.85 -25.27 9.76
C GLU A 546 -10.87 -23.82 9.24
N LYS A 547 -10.53 -22.87 10.11
CA LYS A 547 -10.48 -21.43 9.76
C LYS A 547 -9.40 -21.16 8.72
N PHE A 548 -8.24 -21.78 8.89
CA PHE A 548 -7.13 -21.66 7.94
C PHE A 548 -7.51 -22.16 6.54
N TRP A 549 -8.08 -23.37 6.42
CA TRP A 549 -8.44 -23.91 5.11
C TRP A 549 -9.57 -23.11 4.45
N SER A 550 -10.51 -22.60 5.25
CA SER A 550 -11.52 -21.65 4.76
C SER A 550 -10.86 -20.41 4.15
N TYR A 551 -9.93 -19.77 4.88
CA TYR A 551 -9.19 -18.60 4.42
C TYR A 551 -8.32 -18.87 3.19
N TYR A 552 -7.55 -19.97 3.22
CA TYR A 552 -6.65 -20.40 2.17
C TYR A 552 -7.37 -20.62 0.83
N HIS A 553 -8.52 -21.30 0.86
CA HIS A 553 -9.35 -21.50 -0.31
C HIS A 553 -10.03 -20.21 -0.78
N ASP A 554 -10.39 -19.32 0.16
CA ASP A 554 -10.97 -18.02 -0.15
C ASP A 554 -10.00 -17.13 -0.93
N ILE A 555 -8.76 -16.97 -0.45
CA ILE A 555 -7.69 -16.21 -1.14
C ILE A 555 -7.50 -16.75 -2.57
N ALA A 556 -7.35 -18.07 -2.71
CA ALA A 556 -7.12 -18.69 -4.02
C ALA A 556 -8.31 -18.44 -4.98
N ARG A 557 -9.54 -18.56 -4.49
CA ARG A 557 -10.74 -18.22 -5.28
C ARG A 557 -10.73 -16.75 -5.72
N ARG A 558 -10.47 -15.82 -4.80
CA ARG A 558 -10.48 -14.39 -5.10
C ARG A 558 -9.40 -14.01 -6.11
N GLY A 559 -8.17 -14.51 -5.91
CA GLY A 559 -7.06 -14.30 -6.84
C GLY A 559 -7.35 -14.86 -8.23
N PHE A 560 -7.96 -16.04 -8.31
CA PHE A 560 -8.34 -16.67 -9.59
C PHE A 560 -9.31 -15.79 -10.39
N ILE A 561 -10.41 -15.37 -9.76
CA ILE A 561 -11.43 -14.54 -10.41
C ILE A 561 -10.88 -13.15 -10.76
N GLN A 562 -10.06 -12.55 -9.90
CA GLN A 562 -9.42 -11.25 -10.17
C GLN A 562 -8.45 -11.29 -11.36
N GLN A 563 -7.79 -12.40 -11.63
CA GLN A 563 -6.89 -12.51 -12.77
C GLN A 563 -7.65 -12.66 -14.08
N VAL A 564 -8.68 -13.50 -14.07
CA VAL A 564 -9.53 -13.71 -15.24
C VAL A 564 -10.33 -12.45 -15.56
N GLY A 565 -10.93 -11.80 -14.56
CA GLY A 565 -11.76 -10.61 -14.76
C GLY A 565 -11.04 -9.33 -15.18
N ARG A 566 -9.71 -9.35 -15.38
CA ARG A 566 -8.96 -8.19 -15.86
C ARG A 566 -9.14 -7.89 -17.32
N ILE A 567 -9.28 -8.96 -18.11
CA ILE A 567 -9.38 -8.88 -19.56
C ILE A 567 -10.82 -8.63 -20.02
N MET A 568 -11.78 -8.58 -19.09
CA MET A 568 -13.20 -8.39 -19.35
C MET A 568 -13.59 -6.95 -18.98
N ARG A 569 -13.91 -6.09 -19.96
CA ARG A 569 -14.31 -4.69 -19.73
C ARG A 569 -15.51 -4.21 -20.52
N SER A 570 -15.88 -4.89 -21.60
CA SER A 570 -17.06 -4.55 -22.41
C SER A 570 -18.00 -5.72 -22.52
N GLU A 571 -19.29 -5.43 -22.68
CA GLU A 571 -20.34 -6.45 -22.88
C GLU A 571 -20.14 -7.24 -24.18
N ASP A 572 -19.54 -6.60 -25.19
CA ASP A 572 -19.21 -7.25 -26.45
C ASP A 572 -17.88 -8.02 -26.40
N ALA A 573 -17.18 -8.02 -25.25
CA ALA A 573 -15.91 -8.70 -25.12
C ALA A 573 -16.12 -10.22 -25.20
N ARG A 574 -15.48 -10.85 -26.18
CA ARG A 574 -15.35 -12.30 -26.26
C ARG A 574 -13.88 -12.66 -26.11
N LYS A 575 -13.52 -13.31 -24.99
CA LYS A 575 -12.11 -13.55 -24.61
C LYS A 575 -11.85 -15.01 -24.30
N GLU A 576 -10.67 -15.52 -24.67
CA GLU A 576 -10.34 -16.92 -24.44
C GLU A 576 -9.75 -17.15 -23.05
N PHE A 577 -10.21 -18.22 -22.39
CA PHE A 577 -9.61 -18.74 -21.17
C PHE A 577 -8.96 -20.09 -21.43
N TRP A 578 -7.70 -20.19 -21.02
CA TRP A 578 -6.88 -21.39 -21.16
C TRP A 578 -6.24 -21.80 -19.84
N SER A 579 -5.98 -23.09 -19.67
CA SER A 579 -5.14 -23.60 -18.57
C SER A 579 -4.68 -25.04 -18.81
N PRO A 580 -3.42 -25.39 -18.54
CA PRO A 580 -3.02 -26.80 -18.45
C PRO A 580 -3.51 -27.50 -17.16
N ASP A 581 -4.03 -26.75 -16.17
CA ASP A 581 -4.54 -27.28 -14.91
C ASP A 581 -6.06 -27.46 -14.95
N LEU A 582 -6.51 -28.71 -14.94
CA LEU A 582 -7.94 -29.05 -14.91
C LEU A 582 -8.70 -28.40 -13.73
N THR A 583 -8.00 -28.05 -12.64
CA THR A 583 -8.60 -27.33 -11.52
C THR A 583 -9.09 -25.96 -11.95
N CYS A 584 -8.30 -25.20 -12.71
CA CYS A 584 -8.67 -23.89 -13.22
C CYS A 584 -9.98 -23.94 -14.00
N HIS A 585 -10.11 -24.91 -14.90
CA HIS A 585 -11.31 -25.10 -15.70
C HIS A 585 -12.57 -25.36 -14.86
N LYS A 586 -12.48 -26.27 -13.89
CA LYS A 586 -13.58 -26.57 -12.96
C LYS A 586 -13.94 -25.39 -12.08
N LYS A 587 -12.96 -24.55 -11.72
CA LYS A 587 -13.18 -23.40 -10.85
C LYS A 587 -13.73 -22.19 -11.60
N LEU A 588 -13.40 -22.03 -12.88
CA LEU A 588 -14.05 -21.05 -13.76
C LEU A 588 -15.56 -21.27 -13.78
N GLN A 589 -15.97 -22.48 -14.18
CA GLN A 589 -17.38 -22.90 -14.23
C GLN A 589 -18.12 -22.75 -12.89
N LYS A 590 -17.40 -22.87 -11.77
CA LYS A 590 -18.00 -22.79 -10.43
C LYS A 590 -18.16 -21.36 -9.92
N TYR A 591 -17.20 -20.48 -10.22
CA TYR A 591 -17.04 -19.22 -9.50
C TYR A 591 -17.15 -17.97 -10.36
N TRP A 592 -17.04 -18.09 -11.68
CA TRP A 592 -17.28 -16.98 -12.59
C TRP A 592 -18.75 -16.57 -12.53
N GLN A 593 -19.00 -15.27 -12.48
CA GLN A 593 -20.35 -14.69 -12.45
C GLN A 593 -20.53 -13.93 -13.77
N GLY A 594 -20.79 -14.64 -14.87
CA GLY A 594 -20.90 -14.07 -16.21
C GLY A 594 -20.96 -15.19 -17.24
N ASP A 595 -21.01 -14.85 -18.52
CA ASP A 595 -21.21 -15.84 -19.56
C ASP A 595 -19.95 -16.68 -19.83
N ILE A 596 -20.16 -17.99 -19.97
CA ILE A 596 -19.12 -18.94 -20.37
C ILE A 596 -19.60 -19.78 -21.55
N GLU A 597 -18.85 -19.72 -22.64
CA GLU A 597 -18.94 -20.67 -23.74
C GLU A 597 -17.84 -21.72 -23.58
N THR A 598 -18.12 -22.98 -23.95
CA THR A 598 -17.12 -24.04 -23.91
C THR A 598 -16.81 -24.54 -25.31
N GLU A 599 -15.54 -24.51 -25.69
CA GLU A 599 -15.07 -24.96 -26.99
C GLU A 599 -13.95 -26.00 -26.83
N GLY A 600 -14.17 -27.19 -27.40
CA GLY A 600 -13.14 -28.21 -27.51
C GLY A 600 -12.25 -27.96 -28.73
N VAL A 601 -10.95 -27.93 -28.52
CA VAL A 601 -9.95 -27.82 -29.59
C VAL A 601 -9.37 -29.20 -29.83
N ILE A 602 -9.51 -29.70 -31.07
CA ILE A 602 -8.90 -30.96 -31.48
C ILE A 602 -7.46 -30.64 -31.87
N ILE A 603 -6.51 -31.12 -31.08
CA ILE A 603 -5.10 -31.08 -31.44
C ILE A 603 -4.87 -32.21 -32.45
N SER A 604 -4.39 -31.89 -33.65
CA SER A 604 -3.90 -32.89 -34.60
C SER A 604 -2.66 -33.56 -34.01
N ALA A 605 -2.74 -34.87 -33.79
CA ALA A 605 -1.73 -35.70 -33.16
C ALA A 605 -0.39 -35.73 -33.90
#